data_AF-A0AA88UKX4-F1
#
_entry.id   AF-A0AA88UKX4-F1
#
_cell.length_a   1.000
_cell.length_b   1.000
_cell.length_c   1.000
_cell.angle_alpha   90.00
_cell.angle_beta   90.00
_cell.angle_gamma   90.00
#
_symmetry.space_group_name_H-M   'P 1'
#
loop_
_entity.id
_entity.type
_entity.pdbx_description
1 polymer ?
#
loop_
_entity_poly.entity_id
_entity_poly.type
_entity_poly.pdbx_seq_one_letter_code
_entity_poly.pdbx_strand_id
1 'polypeptide(L)'
;ETKSLKPPPPGQIRYRSPSAAELLDSAPAADKMSKRSRQHESLSDKVQRFRGVILVISVPLLLISLVLFLMPTTTSPSDSISISSRKLSPDFVVAKTYAVIFDAGSSGSRVHVFCFDRNLDLVPIGGDLELFLQIKPGLSAYANDPKAAANSLLVLLEKGETVVPRELRPKTPVRVGATAGLRLLGVDASDRILQAVRDFLKDKSALKSKAEWVTVLDGTQEGAYQWVTINYLLGHLGKKYSNTVGVVDLGGGSVQMAYAISEMDAAKAPRISDGEDSYVREMYLKGTKYFLYVHSYLNYGLLAARAEILAVAGGSGSPCILAGYHGSYKYGGKEYDASPSSSGSSLNKCREVATKVLKVNESTCTHMKCTFGGVWNGGGGDGQKNLFVASFFFDRAAEAGFVDPKLPYAKVRPIEFSDAAKRACETRLEDAKAIYTHVEQEDNLPYLCMDLVYQFTLLVDGFALDPWQEITLVKKVKYQNSLVEAAWPLGSAIEVASSSSSSSA
;
A
#
# COMPACT_ATOMS: atom_id res chain seq x y z
N GLU A 1 12.52 55.17 41.43
CA GLU A 1 13.29 54.16 42.19
C GLU A 1 12.40 53.56 43.28
N THR A 2 11.33 52.84 42.91
CA THR A 2 11.21 51.37 42.82
C THR A 2 11.54 50.60 44.10
N LYS A 3 10.47 50.28 44.85
CA LYS A 3 10.46 49.30 45.95
C LYS A 3 9.89 47.95 45.45
N SER A 4 10.64 46.92 45.84
CA SER A 4 10.39 45.47 45.95
C SER A 4 8.94 44.95 45.91
N LEU A 5 8.75 43.81 45.22
CA LEU A 5 7.76 42.76 45.55
C LEU A 5 8.22 41.40 44.98
N LYS A 6 8.38 40.40 45.86
CA LYS A 6 8.59 38.96 45.57
C LYS A 6 7.24 38.25 45.36
N PRO A 7 7.14 37.24 44.48
CA PRO A 7 5.93 36.42 44.36
C PRO A 7 5.89 35.22 45.35
N PRO A 8 4.70 34.77 45.80
CA PRO A 8 4.53 33.54 46.57
C PRO A 8 4.23 32.29 45.69
N PRO A 9 4.36 31.06 46.24
CA PRO A 9 4.34 29.80 45.48
C PRO A 9 2.92 29.25 45.21
N PRO A 10 2.77 28.29 44.26
CA PRO A 10 1.47 27.76 43.84
C PRO A 10 0.90 26.70 44.79
N GLY A 11 -0.37 26.90 45.19
CA GLY A 11 -1.14 25.98 46.02
C GLY A 11 -1.84 24.87 45.22
N GLN A 12 -1.85 23.67 45.80
CA GLN A 12 -2.57 22.47 45.35
C GLN A 12 -4.09 22.64 45.40
N ILE A 13 -4.79 22.20 44.34
CA ILE A 13 -6.25 22.06 44.35
C ILE A 13 -6.61 20.57 44.22
N ARG A 14 -7.15 20.00 45.30
CA ARG A 14 -7.86 18.71 45.32
C ARG A 14 -9.34 18.96 45.04
N TYR A 15 -9.90 18.35 44.00
CA TYR A 15 -11.34 18.25 43.83
C TYR A 15 -11.85 16.91 44.39
N ARG A 16 -12.74 16.98 45.38
CA ARG A 16 -13.57 15.88 45.89
C ARG A 16 -15.03 16.29 45.74
N SER A 17 -15.84 15.38 45.21
CA SER A 17 -17.27 15.50 44.93
C SER A 17 -18.12 15.80 46.16
N PRO A 18 -19.33 16.37 46.00
CA PRO A 18 -20.41 16.16 46.96
C PRO A 18 -21.59 15.38 46.37
N SER A 19 -22.08 14.49 47.23
CA SER A 19 -23.33 13.73 47.19
C SER A 19 -24.53 14.61 47.54
N ALA A 20 -25.71 14.11 47.18
CA ALA A 20 -27.05 14.62 47.47
C ALA A 20 -27.30 14.98 48.94
N ALA A 21 -28.03 16.08 49.18
CA ALA A 21 -29.36 16.08 49.81
C ALA A 21 -29.89 17.52 49.98
N GLU A 22 -31.22 17.63 50.03
CA GLU A 22 -32.06 18.75 50.49
C GLU A 22 -32.60 19.74 49.45
N LEU A 23 -33.75 19.36 48.89
CA LEU A 23 -34.96 20.20 48.96
C LEU A 23 -36.18 19.26 48.97
N LEU A 24 -36.63 18.93 50.18
CA LEU A 24 -37.93 18.35 50.48
C LEU A 24 -38.82 19.47 51.03
N ASP A 25 -39.93 19.72 50.36
CA ASP A 25 -41.20 20.11 50.98
C ASP A 25 -42.29 19.53 50.05
N SER A 26 -42.76 18.32 50.34
CA SER A 26 -43.93 17.96 51.18
C SER A 26 -45.25 17.81 50.39
N ALA A 27 -45.36 16.62 49.79
CA ALA A 27 -46.47 15.63 49.73
C ALA A 27 -47.72 15.82 50.65
N PRO A 28 -48.72 14.91 50.67
CA PRO A 28 -49.41 14.12 49.61
C PRO A 28 -50.95 13.99 49.83
N ALA A 29 -51.65 13.28 48.94
CA ALA A 29 -52.75 12.39 49.33
C ALA A 29 -52.85 11.18 48.37
N ALA A 30 -52.74 9.99 48.95
CA ALA A 30 -53.00 8.69 48.33
C ALA A 30 -54.49 8.31 48.48
N ASP A 31 -55.05 7.44 47.64
CA ASP A 31 -55.13 6.00 47.94
C ASP A 31 -56.13 5.22 47.04
N LYS A 32 -55.85 3.91 46.87
CA LYS A 32 -56.72 2.76 46.51
C LYS A 32 -57.12 2.45 45.06
N MET A 33 -56.26 1.60 44.49
CA MET A 33 -56.54 0.32 43.81
C MET A 33 -58.00 -0.22 43.83
N SER A 34 -58.57 -0.48 42.64
CA SER A 34 -59.57 -1.53 42.43
C SER A 34 -59.39 -2.21 41.06
N LYS A 35 -59.42 -3.55 41.09
CA LYS A 35 -59.22 -4.49 39.98
C LYS A 35 -60.28 -4.31 38.86
N ARG A 36 -59.85 -4.30 37.59
CA ARG A 36 -60.68 -4.79 36.48
C ARG A 36 -59.82 -5.40 35.35
N SER A 37 -59.86 -6.73 35.30
CA SER A 37 -59.66 -7.65 34.16
C SER A 37 -59.16 -7.06 32.83
N ARG A 38 -57.92 -7.41 32.42
CA ARG A 38 -57.49 -7.41 31.01
C ARG A 38 -58.11 -8.62 30.30
N GLN A 39 -59.07 -8.40 29.41
CA GLN A 39 -59.42 -9.39 28.38
C GLN A 39 -58.40 -9.30 27.25
N HIS A 40 -57.81 -10.44 26.89
CA HIS A 40 -56.93 -10.59 25.75
C HIS A 40 -57.82 -10.79 24.51
N GLU A 41 -57.85 -9.84 23.56
CA GLU A 41 -58.53 -10.05 22.28
C GLU A 41 -57.88 -11.22 21.51
N SER A 42 -58.70 -12.14 21.01
CA SER A 42 -58.26 -13.29 20.22
C SER A 42 -57.85 -12.87 18.81
N LEU A 43 -56.93 -13.61 18.18
CA LEU A 43 -56.59 -13.44 16.76
C LEU A 43 -57.83 -13.52 15.85
N SER A 44 -58.86 -14.27 16.26
CA SER A 44 -60.14 -14.37 15.57
C SER A 44 -60.86 -13.02 15.47
N ASP A 45 -60.81 -12.20 16.52
CA ASP A 45 -61.50 -10.90 16.57
C ASP A 45 -60.78 -9.86 15.70
N LYS A 46 -59.44 -9.91 15.66
CA LYS A 46 -58.64 -9.11 14.73
C LYS A 46 -58.91 -9.49 13.27
N VAL A 47 -59.01 -10.78 12.97
CA VAL A 47 -59.33 -11.25 11.60
C VAL A 47 -60.72 -10.80 11.17
N GLN A 48 -61.73 -10.88 12.04
CA GLN A 48 -63.08 -10.39 11.74
C GLN A 48 -63.11 -8.88 11.47
N ARG A 49 -62.34 -8.08 12.21
CA ARG A 49 -62.29 -6.63 12.06
C ARG A 49 -61.65 -6.16 10.75
N PHE A 50 -60.73 -6.94 10.19
CA PHE A 50 -60.03 -6.63 8.93
C PHE A 50 -60.46 -7.47 7.73
N ARG A 51 -61.54 -8.28 7.84
CA ARG A 51 -62.06 -9.15 6.77
C ARG A 51 -62.26 -8.42 5.44
N GLY A 52 -62.78 -7.19 5.47
CA GLY A 52 -62.99 -6.38 4.27
C GLY A 52 -61.68 -5.96 3.59
N VAL A 53 -60.67 -5.57 4.37
CA VAL A 53 -59.36 -5.15 3.87
C VAL A 53 -58.56 -6.34 3.33
N ILE A 54 -58.64 -7.49 4.01
CA ILE A 54 -57.98 -8.72 3.58
C ILE A 54 -58.57 -9.18 2.24
N LEU A 55 -59.90 -9.17 2.07
CA LEU A 55 -60.56 -9.53 0.81
C LEU A 55 -60.19 -8.59 -0.35
N VAL A 56 -60.11 -7.28 -0.11
CA VAL A 56 -59.78 -6.29 -1.14
C VAL A 56 -58.34 -6.43 -1.65
N ILE A 57 -57.41 -6.93 -0.83
CA ILE A 57 -56.00 -7.12 -1.22
C ILE A 57 -55.75 -8.53 -1.75
N SER A 58 -56.37 -9.56 -1.16
CA SER A 58 -56.10 -10.94 -1.53
C SER A 58 -56.70 -11.32 -2.88
N VAL A 59 -57.89 -10.80 -3.24
CA VAL A 59 -58.58 -11.14 -4.49
C VAL A 59 -57.83 -10.64 -5.74
N PRO A 60 -57.35 -9.39 -5.81
CA PRO A 60 -56.55 -8.93 -6.95
C PRO A 60 -55.24 -9.70 -7.11
N LEU A 61 -54.55 -10.03 -6.01
CA LEU A 61 -53.30 -10.79 -6.05
C LEU A 61 -53.52 -12.23 -6.55
N LEU A 62 -54.61 -12.87 -6.15
CA LEU A 62 -54.99 -14.20 -6.63
C LEU A 62 -55.36 -14.18 -8.12
N LEU A 63 -56.05 -13.14 -8.58
CA LEU A 63 -56.40 -12.96 -9.99
C LEU A 63 -55.16 -12.70 -10.86
N ILE A 64 -54.21 -11.88 -10.40
CA ILE A 64 -52.94 -11.63 -11.11
C ILE A 64 -52.13 -12.93 -11.21
N SER A 65 -52.04 -13.69 -10.12
CA SER A 65 -51.34 -14.99 -10.11
C SER A 65 -52.00 -16.00 -11.05
N LEU A 66 -53.34 -16.05 -11.06
CA LEU A 66 -54.11 -16.91 -11.96
C LEU A 66 -53.88 -16.53 -13.44
N VAL A 67 -53.83 -15.25 -13.76
CA VAL A 67 -53.55 -14.76 -15.13
C VAL A 67 -52.14 -15.14 -15.56
N LEU A 68 -51.13 -14.99 -14.69
CA LEU A 68 -49.75 -15.40 -14.98
C LEU A 68 -49.62 -16.92 -15.18
N PHE A 69 -50.45 -17.72 -14.48
CA PHE A 69 -50.44 -19.18 -14.60
C PHE A 69 -51.23 -19.68 -15.83
N LEU A 70 -52.22 -18.93 -16.29
CA LEU A 70 -53.05 -19.25 -17.47
C LEU A 70 -52.53 -18.64 -18.78
N MET A 71 -51.51 -17.78 -18.74
CA MET A 71 -50.83 -17.30 -19.95
C MET A 71 -50.06 -18.48 -20.59
N PRO A 72 -50.37 -18.87 -21.84
CA PRO A 72 -49.65 -19.94 -22.51
C PRO A 72 -48.21 -19.49 -22.77
N THR A 73 -47.25 -20.24 -22.25
CA THR A 73 -45.85 -20.13 -22.62
C THR A 73 -45.69 -20.55 -24.07
N THR A 74 -45.58 -19.58 -24.97
CA THR A 74 -45.19 -19.84 -26.36
C THR A 74 -43.70 -20.17 -26.40
N THR A 75 -43.38 -21.45 -26.25
CA THR A 75 -42.18 -22.05 -26.83
C THR A 75 -42.45 -22.31 -28.30
N SER A 76 -41.61 -21.79 -29.18
CA SER A 76 -41.60 -22.22 -30.58
C SER A 76 -40.19 -22.24 -31.15
N PRO A 77 -39.90 -23.19 -32.06
CA PRO A 77 -38.56 -23.65 -32.39
C PRO A 77 -37.98 -22.92 -33.61
N SER A 78 -36.70 -23.15 -33.84
CA SER A 78 -35.95 -22.85 -35.06
C SER A 78 -36.74 -23.11 -36.34
N ASP A 79 -36.83 -22.11 -37.23
CA ASP A 79 -36.50 -22.27 -38.65
C ASP A 79 -36.34 -20.94 -39.38
N SER A 80 -35.43 -20.96 -40.34
CA SER A 80 -34.84 -19.87 -41.12
C SER A 80 -35.75 -19.30 -42.21
N ILE A 81 -35.91 -17.97 -42.28
CA ILE A 81 -36.19 -17.25 -43.55
C ILE A 81 -35.40 -15.93 -43.54
N SER A 82 -34.58 -15.75 -44.58
CA SER A 82 -33.79 -14.56 -44.86
C SER A 82 -34.68 -13.38 -45.29
N ILE A 83 -34.53 -12.22 -44.64
CA ILE A 83 -34.85 -10.92 -45.23
C ILE A 83 -33.66 -9.97 -45.00
N SER A 84 -33.20 -9.42 -46.11
CA SER A 84 -32.04 -8.57 -46.26
C SER A 84 -32.20 -7.21 -45.57
N SER A 85 -31.09 -6.72 -45.02
CA SER A 85 -30.74 -5.31 -44.77
C SER A 85 -31.65 -4.48 -43.84
N ARG A 86 -31.22 -4.38 -42.57
CA ARG A 86 -30.77 -3.12 -41.94
C ARG A 86 -29.78 -3.47 -40.84
N LYS A 87 -28.51 -3.08 -41.03
CA LYS A 87 -27.45 -3.16 -40.02
C LYS A 87 -27.92 -2.48 -38.74
N LEU A 88 -28.25 -3.27 -37.73
CA LEU A 88 -28.19 -2.83 -36.35
C LEU A 88 -26.70 -2.89 -35.96
N SER A 89 -26.06 -1.73 -35.82
CA SER A 89 -24.64 -1.63 -35.46
C SER A 89 -24.39 -2.35 -34.14
N PRO A 90 -23.54 -3.39 -34.09
CA PRO A 90 -23.14 -4.03 -32.85
C PRO A 90 -21.84 -3.36 -32.40
N ASP A 91 -21.89 -2.12 -31.91
CA ASP A 91 -20.70 -1.42 -31.42
C ASP A 91 -21.08 -0.41 -30.33
N PHE A 92 -21.56 -0.92 -29.19
CA PHE A 92 -21.23 -0.26 -27.93
C PHE A 92 -19.76 -0.58 -27.63
N VAL A 93 -18.84 0.04 -28.39
CA VAL A 93 -17.41 -0.04 -28.10
C VAL A 93 -17.22 0.65 -26.75
N VAL A 94 -17.12 -0.15 -25.69
CA VAL A 94 -16.63 0.32 -24.39
C VAL A 94 -15.29 0.97 -24.68
N ALA A 95 -15.20 2.29 -24.54
CA ALA A 95 -13.96 3.00 -24.84
C ALA A 95 -12.91 2.52 -23.85
N LYS A 96 -11.90 1.80 -24.35
CA LYS A 96 -10.80 1.26 -23.57
C LYS A 96 -9.65 2.25 -23.57
N THR A 97 -9.06 2.48 -22.40
CA THR A 97 -7.84 3.28 -22.25
C THR A 97 -6.75 2.40 -21.70
N TYR A 98 -5.61 2.35 -22.37
CA TYR A 98 -4.43 1.62 -21.90
C TYR A 98 -3.45 2.57 -21.24
N ALA A 99 -2.63 2.07 -20.34
CA ALA A 99 -1.46 2.77 -19.81
C ALA A 99 -0.29 1.78 -19.64
N VAL A 100 0.91 2.19 -20.07
CA VAL A 100 2.15 1.43 -19.94
C VAL A 100 3.05 2.12 -18.94
N ILE A 101 3.37 1.45 -17.83
CA ILE A 101 4.15 2.03 -16.74
C ILE A 101 5.38 1.16 -16.49
N PHE A 102 6.55 1.77 -16.58
CA PHE A 102 7.81 1.14 -16.20
C PHE A 102 8.18 1.50 -14.78
N ASP A 103 8.45 0.47 -13.98
CA ASP A 103 9.08 0.59 -12.67
C ASP A 103 10.57 0.29 -12.78
N ALA A 104 11.40 1.33 -12.70
CA ALA A 104 12.85 1.23 -12.75
C ALA A 104 13.44 1.21 -11.32
N GLY A 105 13.30 0.06 -10.68
CA GLY A 105 13.81 -0.21 -9.34
C GLY A 105 15.33 -0.40 -9.27
N SER A 106 15.85 -0.41 -8.04
CA SER A 106 17.28 -0.66 -7.76
C SER A 106 17.73 -2.09 -8.11
N SER A 107 16.88 -3.09 -7.91
CA SER A 107 17.20 -4.51 -8.13
C SER A 107 16.81 -5.03 -9.52
N GLY A 108 16.07 -4.24 -10.31
CA GLY A 108 15.53 -4.65 -11.60
C GLY A 108 14.55 -3.63 -12.17
N SER A 109 14.21 -3.80 -13.45
CA SER A 109 13.21 -3.00 -14.15
C SER A 109 12.00 -3.84 -14.51
N ARG A 110 10.81 -3.26 -14.45
CA ARG A 110 9.53 -3.93 -14.72
C ARG A 110 8.69 -3.11 -15.69
N VAL A 111 7.83 -3.77 -16.46
CA VAL A 111 6.77 -3.12 -17.23
C VAL A 111 5.42 -3.66 -16.78
N HIS A 112 4.49 -2.73 -16.64
CA HIS A 112 3.10 -2.97 -16.28
C HIS A 112 2.24 -2.38 -17.40
N VAL A 113 1.29 -3.17 -17.93
CA VAL A 113 0.27 -2.64 -18.85
C VAL A 113 -1.10 -2.88 -18.25
N PHE A 114 -1.85 -1.79 -18.13
CA PHE A 114 -3.22 -1.80 -17.62
C PHE A 114 -4.18 -1.35 -18.71
N CYS A 115 -5.40 -1.88 -18.67
CA CYS A 115 -6.52 -1.44 -19.51
C CYS A 115 -7.68 -1.04 -18.59
N PHE A 116 -8.30 0.10 -18.87
CA PHE A 116 -9.42 0.64 -18.12
C PHE A 116 -10.63 0.87 -19.04
N ASP A 117 -11.82 0.73 -18.48
CA ASP A 117 -13.05 1.23 -19.11
C ASP A 117 -13.29 2.72 -18.80
N ARG A 118 -14.46 3.24 -19.18
CA ARG A 118 -14.85 4.63 -18.94
C ARG A 118 -15.07 4.97 -17.46
N ASN A 119 -15.31 3.97 -16.61
CA ASN A 119 -15.52 4.12 -15.18
C ASN A 119 -14.22 3.98 -14.38
N LEU A 120 -13.08 3.84 -15.07
CA LEU A 120 -11.76 3.51 -14.50
C LEU A 120 -11.73 2.14 -13.82
N ASP A 121 -12.57 1.20 -14.22
CA ASP A 121 -12.47 -0.18 -13.77
C ASP A 121 -11.49 -0.95 -14.66
N LEU A 122 -10.66 -1.80 -14.04
CA LEU A 122 -9.69 -2.62 -14.78
C LEU A 122 -10.42 -3.61 -15.70
N VAL A 123 -9.95 -3.68 -16.94
CA VAL A 123 -10.46 -4.56 -17.99
C VAL A 123 -9.39 -5.60 -18.33
N PRO A 124 -9.76 -6.88 -18.52
CA PRO A 124 -8.80 -7.91 -18.87
C PRO A 124 -8.04 -7.63 -20.18
N ILE A 125 -6.75 -7.92 -20.13
CA ILE A 125 -5.82 -8.03 -21.25
C ILE A 125 -5.56 -9.53 -21.46
N GLY A 126 -6.30 -10.15 -22.37
CA GLY A 126 -6.33 -11.61 -22.45
C GLY A 126 -7.03 -12.19 -21.22
N GLY A 127 -6.32 -13.01 -20.43
CA GLY A 127 -6.85 -13.65 -19.22
C GLY A 127 -6.59 -12.91 -17.91
N ASP A 128 -5.73 -11.89 -17.92
CA ASP A 128 -5.27 -11.18 -16.73
C ASP A 128 -5.66 -9.70 -16.77
N LEU A 129 -5.65 -9.01 -15.62
CA LEU A 129 -5.92 -7.56 -15.55
C LEU A 129 -4.68 -6.69 -15.80
N GLU A 130 -3.53 -7.34 -15.93
CA GLU A 130 -2.23 -6.70 -16.01
C GLU A 130 -1.29 -7.58 -16.83
N LEU A 131 -0.58 -6.97 -17.77
CA LEU A 131 0.66 -7.56 -18.28
C LEU A 131 1.79 -7.12 -17.36
N PHE A 132 2.49 -8.10 -16.77
CA PHE A 132 3.67 -7.88 -15.94
C PHE A 132 4.88 -8.63 -16.51
N LEU A 133 6.01 -7.93 -16.62
CA LEU A 133 7.30 -8.55 -16.93
C LEU A 133 8.43 -7.82 -16.20
N GLN A 134 9.43 -8.57 -15.72
CA GLN A 134 10.58 -8.05 -14.99
C GLN A 134 11.90 -8.52 -15.61
N ILE A 135 12.92 -7.65 -15.56
CA ILE A 135 14.32 -7.96 -15.88
C ILE A 135 15.25 -7.53 -14.74
N LYS A 136 16.48 -8.05 -14.75
CA LYS A 136 17.60 -7.64 -13.89
C LYS A 136 18.85 -7.44 -14.75
N PRO A 137 19.79 -6.56 -14.36
CA PRO A 137 19.73 -5.62 -13.23
C PRO A 137 18.84 -4.40 -13.53
N GLY A 138 18.68 -3.51 -12.54
CA GLY A 138 17.98 -2.23 -12.73
C GLY A 138 18.85 -1.17 -13.42
N LEU A 139 18.25 -0.01 -13.74
CA LEU A 139 18.94 1.06 -14.48
C LEU A 139 20.21 1.58 -13.77
N SER A 140 20.24 1.56 -12.44
CA SER A 140 21.37 2.07 -11.67
C SER A 140 22.66 1.27 -11.85
N ALA A 141 22.57 0.00 -12.30
CA ALA A 141 23.74 -0.81 -12.62
C ALA A 141 24.52 -0.29 -13.85
N TYR A 142 23.91 0.57 -14.64
CA TYR A 142 24.47 1.16 -15.86
C TYR A 142 24.87 2.63 -15.66
N ALA A 143 25.27 3.02 -14.45
CA ALA A 143 25.63 4.40 -14.09
C ALA A 143 26.62 5.07 -15.08
N ASN A 144 27.51 4.27 -15.68
CA ASN A 144 28.54 4.73 -16.61
C ASN A 144 28.18 4.50 -18.09
N ASP A 145 27.04 3.88 -18.39
CA ASP A 145 26.56 3.66 -19.76
C ASP A 145 25.04 3.91 -19.88
N PRO A 146 24.62 5.19 -19.99
CA PRO A 146 23.21 5.55 -20.12
C PRO A 146 22.49 4.91 -21.30
N LYS A 147 23.20 4.65 -22.42
CA LYS A 147 22.61 4.02 -23.60
C LYS A 147 22.32 2.54 -23.34
N ALA A 148 23.23 1.82 -22.69
CA ALA A 148 22.96 0.46 -22.25
C ALA A 148 21.80 0.40 -21.24
N ALA A 149 21.73 1.38 -20.32
CA ALA A 149 20.60 1.50 -19.39
C ALA A 149 19.26 1.55 -20.12
N ALA A 150 19.13 2.45 -21.10
CA ALA A 150 17.90 2.61 -21.87
C ALA A 150 17.59 1.39 -22.75
N ASN A 151 18.61 0.84 -23.44
CA ASN A 151 18.45 -0.36 -24.27
C ASN A 151 18.04 -1.60 -23.48
N SER A 152 18.38 -1.68 -22.19
CA SER A 152 17.92 -2.78 -21.33
C SER A 152 16.38 -2.88 -21.26
N LEU A 153 15.67 -1.75 -21.46
CA LEU A 153 14.20 -1.70 -21.43
C LEU A 153 13.54 -2.20 -22.73
N LEU A 154 14.31 -2.51 -23.79
CA LEU A 154 13.76 -2.87 -25.10
C LEU A 154 12.82 -4.08 -25.04
N VAL A 155 13.24 -5.17 -24.39
CA VAL A 155 12.43 -6.39 -24.28
C VAL A 155 11.12 -6.13 -23.55
N LEU A 156 11.17 -5.28 -22.51
CA LEU A 156 10.00 -4.87 -21.75
C LEU A 156 9.05 -4.00 -22.61
N LEU A 157 9.59 -3.04 -23.36
CA LEU A 157 8.82 -2.17 -24.25
C LEU A 157 8.12 -2.98 -25.34
N GLU A 158 8.84 -3.84 -26.05
CA GLU A 158 8.29 -4.67 -27.10
C GLU A 158 7.14 -5.53 -26.58
N LYS A 159 7.34 -6.16 -25.40
CA LYS A 159 6.29 -6.96 -24.77
C LYS A 159 5.08 -6.11 -24.38
N GLY A 160 5.30 -4.94 -23.80
CA GLY A 160 4.25 -3.99 -23.43
C GLY A 160 3.42 -3.53 -24.63
N GLU A 161 4.06 -3.25 -25.77
CA GLU A 161 3.36 -2.83 -26.98
C GLU A 161 2.57 -3.95 -27.65
N THR A 162 2.94 -5.22 -27.45
CA THR A 162 2.23 -6.36 -28.06
C THR A 162 0.78 -6.47 -27.62
N VAL A 163 0.45 -6.02 -26.41
CA VAL A 163 -0.92 -6.11 -25.86
C VAL A 163 -1.76 -4.86 -26.10
N VAL A 164 -1.15 -3.77 -26.58
CA VAL A 164 -1.83 -2.51 -26.91
C VAL A 164 -2.21 -2.53 -28.40
N PRO A 165 -3.52 -2.42 -28.74
CA PRO A 165 -3.97 -2.36 -30.13
C PRO A 165 -3.29 -1.23 -30.91
N ARG A 166 -2.90 -1.48 -32.17
CA ARG A 166 -2.06 -0.57 -32.97
C ARG A 166 -2.67 0.82 -33.08
N GLU A 167 -3.98 0.90 -33.22
CA GLU A 167 -4.78 2.11 -33.31
C GLU A 167 -4.86 2.92 -32.00
N LEU A 168 -4.62 2.27 -30.85
CA LEU A 168 -4.61 2.92 -29.55
C LEU A 168 -3.21 3.37 -29.11
N ARG A 169 -2.13 2.77 -29.65
CA ARG A 169 -0.74 3.08 -29.26
C ARG A 169 -0.42 4.58 -29.26
N PRO A 170 -0.75 5.38 -30.30
CA PRO A 170 -0.45 6.82 -30.30
C PRO A 170 -1.16 7.63 -29.21
N LYS A 171 -2.19 7.05 -28.57
CA LYS A 171 -2.95 7.66 -27.45
C LYS A 171 -2.54 7.07 -26.10
N THR A 172 -1.98 5.87 -26.08
CA THR A 172 -1.57 5.15 -24.88
C THR A 172 -0.33 5.78 -24.26
N PRO A 173 -0.41 6.35 -23.04
CA PRO A 173 0.75 6.88 -22.34
C PRO A 173 1.75 5.78 -21.97
N VAL A 174 3.04 6.07 -22.18
CA VAL A 174 4.15 5.33 -21.58
C VAL A 174 4.86 6.22 -20.55
N ARG A 175 4.95 5.75 -19.30
CA ARG A 175 5.65 6.42 -18.20
C ARG A 175 6.79 5.55 -17.69
N VAL A 176 7.85 6.19 -17.21
CA VAL A 176 8.96 5.54 -16.52
C VAL A 176 9.17 6.24 -15.19
N GLY A 177 8.97 5.49 -14.10
CA GLY A 177 9.30 5.94 -12.75
C GLY A 177 10.56 5.22 -12.27
N ALA A 178 11.66 5.97 -12.14
CA ALA A 178 12.85 5.47 -11.45
C ALA A 178 12.75 5.75 -9.95
N THR A 179 13.13 4.78 -9.12
CA THR A 179 12.98 4.88 -7.66
C THR A 179 14.31 5.26 -6.98
N ALA A 180 14.45 4.96 -5.68
CA ALA A 180 15.62 5.29 -4.88
C ALA A 180 16.96 4.82 -5.47
N GLY A 181 16.98 3.72 -6.23
CA GLY A 181 18.22 3.21 -6.83
C GLY A 181 18.90 4.22 -7.76
N LEU A 182 18.12 4.98 -8.54
CA LEU A 182 18.66 6.00 -9.42
C LEU A 182 19.02 7.26 -8.62
N ARG A 183 18.18 7.68 -7.66
CA ARG A 183 18.44 8.83 -6.75
C ARG A 183 19.85 8.77 -6.13
N LEU A 184 20.32 7.58 -5.77
CA LEU A 184 21.62 7.35 -5.13
C LEU A 184 22.84 7.54 -6.05
N LEU A 185 22.66 7.56 -7.38
CA LEU A 185 23.76 7.83 -8.32
C LEU A 185 24.16 9.31 -8.37
N GLY A 186 23.37 10.19 -7.74
CA GLY A 186 23.50 11.63 -7.88
C GLY A 186 22.77 12.17 -9.11
N VAL A 187 22.60 13.49 -9.14
CA VAL A 187 21.78 14.22 -10.13
C VAL A 187 22.29 13.96 -11.55
N ASP A 188 23.58 14.20 -11.82
CA ASP A 188 24.14 14.11 -13.17
C ASP A 188 24.01 12.73 -13.80
N ALA A 189 24.32 11.66 -13.06
CA ALA A 189 24.25 10.30 -13.57
C ALA A 189 22.79 9.87 -13.79
N SER A 190 21.91 10.23 -12.87
CA SER A 190 20.46 9.99 -13.00
C SER A 190 19.91 10.68 -14.24
N ASP A 191 20.21 11.97 -14.43
CA ASP A 191 19.70 12.77 -15.52
C ASP A 191 20.18 12.26 -16.88
N ARG A 192 21.45 11.84 -16.99
CA ARG A 192 21.97 11.21 -18.21
C ARG A 192 21.22 9.93 -18.55
N ILE A 193 20.94 9.07 -17.57
CA ILE A 193 20.17 7.83 -17.76
C ILE A 193 18.73 8.16 -18.17
N LEU A 194 18.04 9.06 -17.46
CA LEU A 194 16.67 9.45 -17.80
C LEU A 194 16.60 10.07 -19.19
N GLN A 195 17.59 10.88 -19.57
CA GLN A 195 17.64 11.46 -20.91
C GLN A 195 17.79 10.37 -21.98
N ALA A 196 18.67 9.39 -21.77
CA ALA A 196 18.81 8.25 -22.68
C ALA A 196 17.49 7.44 -22.77
N VAL A 197 16.74 7.31 -21.67
CA VAL A 197 15.42 6.65 -21.66
C VAL A 197 14.38 7.48 -22.43
N ARG A 198 14.38 8.82 -22.30
CA ARG A 198 13.50 9.70 -23.08
C ARG A 198 13.75 9.56 -24.57
N ASP A 199 15.02 9.60 -24.97
CA ASP A 199 15.44 9.45 -26.37
C ASP A 199 15.07 8.06 -26.89
N PHE A 200 15.32 7.01 -26.10
CA PHE A 200 14.93 5.64 -26.41
C PHE A 200 13.42 5.50 -26.65
N LEU A 201 12.57 6.04 -25.77
CA LEU A 201 11.11 5.94 -25.94
C LEU A 201 10.64 6.71 -27.18
N LYS A 202 11.23 7.90 -27.43
CA LYS A 202 10.92 8.70 -28.63
C LYS A 202 11.29 7.97 -29.92
N ASP A 203 12.42 7.26 -29.93
CA ASP A 203 12.96 6.62 -31.12
C ASP A 203 12.39 5.21 -31.36
N LYS A 204 12.03 4.49 -30.28
CA LYS A 204 11.67 3.07 -30.34
C LYS A 204 10.19 2.77 -30.09
N SER A 205 9.45 3.66 -29.42
CA SER A 205 8.07 3.37 -29.04
C SER A 205 7.05 3.91 -30.05
N ALA A 206 5.99 3.13 -30.27
CA ALA A 206 4.76 3.59 -30.91
C ALA A 206 3.76 4.21 -29.92
N LEU A 207 4.08 4.20 -28.62
CA LEU A 207 3.25 4.73 -27.54
C LEU A 207 3.42 6.25 -27.41
N LYS A 208 2.45 6.90 -26.77
CA LYS A 208 2.53 8.32 -26.43
C LYS A 208 3.54 8.52 -25.31
N SER A 209 4.68 9.12 -25.62
CA SER A 209 5.69 9.52 -24.62
C SER A 209 5.73 11.04 -24.44
N LYS A 210 6.05 11.50 -23.23
CA LYS A 210 6.42 12.89 -22.98
C LYS A 210 7.64 12.96 -22.05
N ALA A 211 8.41 14.04 -22.12
CA ALA A 211 9.65 14.15 -21.34
C ALA A 211 9.38 14.13 -19.83
N GLU A 212 8.30 14.76 -19.38
CA GLU A 212 7.86 14.81 -17.98
C GLU A 212 7.33 13.47 -17.45
N TRP A 213 7.11 12.48 -18.33
CA TRP A 213 6.66 11.14 -17.96
C TRP A 213 7.79 10.16 -17.70
N VAL A 214 9.03 10.57 -17.98
CA VAL A 214 10.25 9.86 -17.61
C VAL A 214 10.92 10.64 -16.49
N THR A 215 10.72 10.18 -15.26
CA THR A 215 11.17 10.89 -14.07
C THR A 215 11.72 9.92 -13.05
N VAL A 216 12.60 10.43 -12.19
CA VAL A 216 12.78 9.85 -10.88
C VAL A 216 11.53 10.23 -10.09
N LEU A 217 10.79 9.24 -9.60
CA LEU A 217 9.71 9.51 -8.66
C LEU A 217 10.35 10.15 -7.45
N ASP A 218 9.75 11.18 -6.87
CA ASP A 218 10.09 11.48 -5.47
C ASP A 218 9.57 10.32 -4.60
N GLY A 219 10.18 10.10 -3.44
CA GLY A 219 9.82 8.95 -2.61
C GLY A 219 8.37 9.00 -2.11
N THR A 220 7.79 10.20 -2.02
CA THR A 220 6.41 10.39 -1.58
C THR A 220 5.39 10.07 -2.68
N GLN A 221 5.74 10.28 -3.95
CA GLN A 221 4.95 9.86 -5.11
C GLN A 221 4.82 8.34 -5.15
N GLU A 222 5.94 7.63 -4.96
CA GLU A 222 5.98 6.16 -4.91
C GLU A 222 5.04 5.62 -3.82
N GLY A 223 5.14 6.15 -2.59
CA GLY A 223 4.26 5.78 -1.48
C GLY A 223 2.79 6.16 -1.73
N ALA A 224 2.52 7.32 -2.32
CA ALA A 224 1.16 7.75 -2.63
C ALA A 224 0.50 6.89 -3.71
N TYR A 225 1.22 6.56 -4.78
CA TYR A 225 0.72 5.68 -5.83
C TYR A 225 0.53 4.23 -5.32
N GLN A 226 1.39 3.75 -4.43
CA GLN A 226 1.19 2.48 -3.72
C GLN A 226 -0.10 2.51 -2.90
N TRP A 227 -0.35 3.59 -2.15
CA TRP A 227 -1.56 3.74 -1.36
C TRP A 227 -2.83 3.76 -2.23
N VAL A 228 -2.79 4.47 -3.37
CA VAL A 228 -3.86 4.48 -4.36
C VAL A 228 -4.10 3.07 -4.92
N THR A 229 -3.03 2.34 -5.26
CA THR A 229 -3.11 0.97 -5.79
C THR A 229 -3.87 0.05 -4.85
N ILE A 230 -3.43 -0.04 -3.59
CA ILE A 230 -4.04 -0.95 -2.61
C ILE A 230 -5.50 -0.55 -2.34
N ASN A 231 -5.77 0.74 -2.10
CA ASN A 231 -7.13 1.18 -1.81
C ASN A 231 -8.06 1.14 -3.03
N TYR A 232 -7.53 1.23 -4.25
CA TYR A 232 -8.29 0.98 -5.47
C TYR A 232 -8.69 -0.48 -5.57
N LEU A 233 -7.73 -1.40 -5.42
CA LEU A 233 -7.96 -2.84 -5.55
C LEU A 233 -8.87 -3.40 -4.44
N LEU A 234 -8.86 -2.79 -3.24
CA LEU A 234 -9.79 -3.12 -2.15
C LEU A 234 -11.16 -2.43 -2.28
N GLY A 235 -11.35 -1.56 -3.29
CA GLY A 235 -12.58 -0.80 -3.46
C GLY A 235 -12.85 0.18 -2.30
N HIS A 236 -11.79 0.76 -1.73
CA HIS A 236 -11.83 1.71 -0.62
C HIS A 236 -11.84 3.18 -1.08
N LEU A 237 -11.36 3.48 -2.29
CA LEU A 237 -11.43 4.84 -2.84
C LEU A 237 -12.88 5.32 -2.98
N GLY A 238 -13.12 6.58 -2.62
CA GLY A 238 -14.45 7.20 -2.53
C GLY A 238 -15.14 6.98 -1.18
N LYS A 239 -14.57 6.20 -0.26
CA LYS A 239 -15.06 6.03 1.12
C LYS A 239 -14.35 6.99 2.08
N LYS A 240 -14.87 7.12 3.30
CA LYS A 240 -14.19 7.86 4.39
C LYS A 240 -12.77 7.33 4.61
N TYR A 241 -11.84 8.21 4.98
CA TYR A 241 -10.44 7.84 5.22
C TYR A 241 -10.29 6.71 6.27
N SER A 242 -11.20 6.64 7.26
CA SER A 242 -11.22 5.57 8.27
C SER A 242 -11.52 4.17 7.73
N ASN A 243 -12.01 4.06 6.50
CA ASN A 243 -12.22 2.79 5.80
C ASN A 243 -11.06 2.41 4.88
N THR A 244 -10.06 3.29 4.74
CA THR A 244 -8.87 3.02 3.93
C THR A 244 -7.86 2.21 4.73
N VAL A 245 -6.88 1.66 4.04
CA VAL A 245 -5.72 0.99 4.67
C VAL A 245 -4.47 1.83 4.46
N GLY A 246 -3.54 1.75 5.41
CA GLY A 246 -2.20 2.29 5.25
C GLY A 246 -1.31 1.30 4.50
N VAL A 247 -0.25 1.82 3.90
CA VAL A 247 0.72 1.02 3.17
C VAL A 247 2.14 1.28 3.68
N VAL A 248 2.92 0.21 3.77
CA VAL A 248 4.36 0.26 3.99
C VAL A 248 5.03 -0.49 2.86
N ASP A 249 5.95 0.16 2.15
CA ASP A 249 6.67 -0.46 1.04
C ASP A 249 8.16 -0.44 1.34
N LEU A 250 8.75 -1.63 1.52
CA LEU A 250 10.19 -1.77 1.73
C LEU A 250 10.85 -2.12 0.40
N GLY A 251 11.31 -1.08 -0.29
CA GLY A 251 12.12 -1.21 -1.50
C GLY A 251 13.59 -1.49 -1.18
N GLY A 252 14.43 -1.49 -2.21
CA GLY A 252 15.87 -1.72 -2.05
C GLY A 252 16.62 -0.50 -1.48
N GLY A 253 16.27 0.71 -1.92
CA GLY A 253 16.96 1.94 -1.51
C GLY A 253 16.22 2.82 -0.50
N SER A 254 14.91 2.64 -0.36
CA SER A 254 14.08 3.37 0.59
C SER A 254 12.95 2.51 1.14
N VAL A 255 12.35 2.96 2.24
CA VAL A 255 11.05 2.48 2.71
C VAL A 255 10.06 3.63 2.70
N GLN A 256 8.83 3.37 2.29
CA GLN A 256 7.74 4.34 2.28
C GLN A 256 6.68 3.96 3.31
N MET A 257 6.06 4.97 3.93
CA MET A 257 4.85 4.85 4.73
C MET A 257 3.83 5.84 4.16
N ALA A 258 2.63 5.37 3.84
CA ALA A 258 1.54 6.24 3.41
C ALA A 258 0.20 5.79 3.97
N TYR A 259 -0.57 6.72 4.54
CA TYR A 259 -1.93 6.45 5.03
C TYR A 259 -2.74 7.74 5.14
N ALA A 260 -4.06 7.63 4.98
CA ALA A 260 -4.92 8.80 5.02
C ALA A 260 -5.19 9.24 6.47
N ILE A 261 -5.17 10.56 6.69
CA ILE A 261 -5.34 11.21 8.00
C ILE A 261 -6.56 12.12 8.00
N SER A 262 -6.97 12.54 9.20
CA SER A 262 -8.04 13.52 9.35
C SER A 262 -7.58 14.90 8.84
N GLU A 263 -8.52 15.73 8.41
CA GLU A 263 -8.24 17.13 8.06
C GLU A 263 -7.63 17.91 9.25
N MET A 264 -8.02 17.58 10.48
CA MET A 264 -7.46 18.21 11.68
C MET A 264 -5.99 17.86 11.89
N ASP A 265 -5.58 16.62 11.60
CA ASP A 265 -4.18 16.20 11.72
C ASP A 265 -3.35 16.77 10.56
N ALA A 266 -3.94 16.83 9.36
CA ALA A 266 -3.33 17.49 8.21
C ALA A 266 -3.07 18.98 8.46
N ALA A 267 -4.02 19.69 9.09
CA ALA A 267 -3.87 21.09 9.46
C ALA A 267 -2.77 21.34 10.52
N LYS A 268 -2.40 20.31 11.29
CA LYS A 268 -1.31 20.33 12.27
C LYS A 268 0.01 19.81 11.71
N ALA A 269 0.05 19.41 10.44
CA ALA A 269 1.26 18.90 9.82
C ALA A 269 2.37 19.95 9.92
N PRO A 270 3.60 19.54 10.29
CA PRO A 270 4.74 20.45 10.32
C PRO A 270 4.96 21.09 8.95
N ARG A 271 5.19 22.41 8.94
CA ARG A 271 5.68 23.09 7.75
C ARG A 271 7.15 22.77 7.61
N ILE A 272 7.52 22.14 6.52
CA ILE A 272 8.92 21.86 6.22
C ILE A 272 9.52 23.07 5.49
N SER A 273 10.80 23.35 5.73
CA SER A 273 11.53 24.44 5.05
C SER A 273 11.60 24.23 3.54
N ASP A 274 11.84 25.32 2.79
CA ASP A 274 11.92 25.34 1.34
C ASP A 274 12.86 24.23 0.79
N GLY A 275 12.30 23.30 0.02
CA GLY A 275 13.03 22.24 -0.68
C GLY A 275 12.73 20.79 -0.23
N GLU A 276 11.99 20.58 0.87
CA GLU A 276 11.55 19.25 1.31
C GLU A 276 10.08 18.97 0.96
N ASP A 277 9.76 17.71 0.64
CA ASP A 277 8.42 17.27 0.29
C ASP A 277 7.48 17.37 1.49
N SER A 278 6.34 18.06 1.34
CA SER A 278 5.29 18.12 2.36
C SER A 278 4.91 16.72 2.84
N TYR A 279 4.85 16.53 4.17
CA TYR A 279 4.37 15.30 4.79
C TYR A 279 2.94 14.92 4.39
N VAL A 280 2.14 15.90 3.95
CA VAL A 280 0.74 15.69 3.59
C VAL A 280 0.53 16.06 2.14
N ARG A 281 -0.04 15.11 1.39
CA ARG A 281 -0.50 15.29 0.02
C ARG A 281 -2.02 15.31 -0.02
N GLU A 282 -2.59 16.32 -0.65
CA GLU A 282 -4.01 16.34 -0.96
C GLU A 282 -4.28 15.56 -2.25
N MET A 283 -5.29 14.69 -2.23
CA MET A 283 -5.70 13.91 -3.39
C MET A 283 -7.22 13.91 -3.53
N TYR A 284 -7.72 13.99 -4.76
CA TYR A 284 -9.15 13.85 -5.05
C TYR A 284 -9.38 12.58 -5.86
N LEU A 285 -9.99 11.57 -5.23
CA LEU A 285 -10.12 10.22 -5.78
C LEU A 285 -11.57 9.73 -5.63
N LYS A 286 -12.19 9.35 -6.75
CA LYS A 286 -13.60 8.89 -6.82
C LYS A 286 -14.56 9.80 -6.02
N GLY A 287 -14.43 11.12 -6.19
CA GLY A 287 -15.32 12.10 -5.58
C GLY A 287 -14.98 12.50 -4.14
N THR A 288 -13.95 11.91 -3.53
CA THR A 288 -13.55 12.16 -2.14
C THR A 288 -12.18 12.84 -2.07
N LYS A 289 -12.09 13.90 -1.25
CA LYS A 289 -10.82 14.53 -0.88
C LYS A 289 -10.16 13.72 0.24
N TYR A 290 -8.91 13.32 0.04
CA TYR A 290 -8.07 12.68 1.03
C TYR A 290 -6.89 13.58 1.39
N PHE A 291 -6.52 13.58 2.67
CA PHE A 291 -5.25 14.09 3.15
C PHE A 291 -4.37 12.88 3.44
N LEU A 292 -3.36 12.67 2.61
CA LEU A 292 -2.49 11.51 2.71
C LEU A 292 -1.22 11.91 3.42
N TYR A 293 -0.99 11.38 4.62
CA TYR A 293 0.36 11.38 5.18
C TYR A 293 1.20 10.45 4.33
N VAL A 294 2.36 10.93 3.88
CA VAL A 294 3.30 10.13 3.12
C VAL A 294 4.72 10.57 3.42
N HIS A 295 5.60 9.59 3.64
CA HIS A 295 7.02 9.84 3.78
C HIS A 295 7.84 8.69 3.19
N SER A 296 9.03 9.03 2.69
CA SER A 296 10.00 8.08 2.15
C SER A 296 11.34 8.25 2.84
N TYR A 297 11.76 7.19 3.52
CA TYR A 297 13.03 7.13 4.24
C TYR A 297 14.11 6.61 3.29
N LEU A 298 14.80 7.53 2.60
CA LEU A 298 15.94 7.20 1.74
C LEU A 298 17.08 6.62 2.57
N ASN A 299 17.79 5.62 2.04
CA ASN A 299 18.82 4.82 2.72
C ASN A 299 18.30 3.81 3.76
N TYR A 300 16.98 3.71 3.93
CA TYR A 300 16.34 2.74 4.83
C TYR A 300 15.59 1.62 4.09
N GLY A 301 15.80 1.50 2.77
CA GLY A 301 15.41 0.29 2.03
C GLY A 301 16.26 -0.91 2.45
N LEU A 302 15.83 -2.14 2.14
CA LEU A 302 16.50 -3.34 2.65
C LEU A 302 17.99 -3.41 2.24
N LEU A 303 18.28 -3.14 0.96
CA LEU A 303 19.65 -3.21 0.43
C LEU A 303 20.52 -2.05 0.94
N ALA A 304 19.94 -0.86 1.13
CA ALA A 304 20.63 0.26 1.76
C ALA A 304 20.92 -0.01 3.24
N ALA A 305 19.94 -0.55 3.97
CA ALA A 305 20.05 -0.85 5.39
C ALA A 305 21.17 -1.87 5.67
N ARG A 306 21.38 -2.85 4.78
CA ARG A 306 22.55 -3.74 4.87
C ARG A 306 23.86 -2.95 4.86
N ALA A 307 24.00 -1.99 3.96
CA ALA A 307 25.20 -1.13 3.88
C ALA A 307 25.39 -0.31 5.17
N GLU A 308 24.31 0.31 5.66
CA GLU A 308 24.36 1.12 6.89
C GLU A 308 24.69 0.28 8.14
N ILE A 309 24.13 -0.92 8.26
CA ILE A 309 24.42 -1.86 9.36
C ILE A 309 25.89 -2.31 9.31
N LEU A 310 26.39 -2.67 8.12
CA LEU A 310 27.79 -3.08 7.95
C LEU A 310 28.76 -1.92 8.20
N ALA A 311 28.40 -0.68 7.85
CA ALA A 311 29.21 0.50 8.12
C ALA A 311 29.44 0.71 9.63
N VAL A 312 28.48 0.35 10.48
CA VAL A 312 28.61 0.45 11.94
C VAL A 312 29.54 -0.62 12.51
N ALA A 313 29.59 -1.80 11.90
CA ALA A 313 30.37 -2.93 12.40
C ALA A 313 31.89 -2.73 12.28
N GLY A 314 32.35 -1.93 11.30
CA GLY A 314 33.77 -1.69 11.06
C GLY A 314 34.58 -2.99 10.87
N GLY A 315 35.83 -3.01 11.32
CA GLY A 315 36.73 -4.17 11.19
C GLY A 315 36.56 -5.27 12.24
N SER A 316 35.63 -5.14 13.21
CA SER A 316 35.40 -6.14 14.27
C SER A 316 34.46 -7.29 13.88
N GLY A 317 33.98 -7.28 12.62
CA GLY A 317 32.94 -8.19 12.15
C GLY A 317 31.55 -7.78 12.66
N SER A 318 30.53 -8.13 11.88
CA SER A 318 29.14 -7.77 12.14
C SER A 318 28.40 -8.87 12.91
N PRO A 319 27.66 -8.54 13.99
CA PRO A 319 26.80 -9.50 14.67
C PRO A 319 25.53 -9.85 13.86
N CYS A 320 25.36 -9.26 12.67
CA CYS A 320 24.22 -9.51 11.80
C CYS A 320 24.52 -10.49 10.66
N ILE A 321 25.78 -10.84 10.44
CA ILE A 321 26.23 -11.73 9.37
C ILE A 321 26.33 -13.16 9.90
N LEU A 322 25.82 -14.12 9.13
CA LEU A 322 25.86 -15.53 9.51
C LEU A 322 27.29 -16.02 9.70
N ALA A 323 27.48 -16.87 10.71
CA ALA A 323 28.76 -17.52 10.96
C ALA A 323 29.21 -18.35 9.74
N GLY A 324 30.49 -18.24 9.38
CA GLY A 324 31.10 -18.93 8.24
C GLY A 324 31.12 -18.14 6.93
N TYR A 325 30.47 -16.98 6.86
CA TYR A 325 30.59 -16.10 5.69
C TYR A 325 31.81 -15.17 5.81
N HIS A 326 32.59 -15.01 4.75
CA HIS A 326 33.64 -14.01 4.66
C HIS A 326 33.63 -13.42 3.26
N GLY A 327 33.14 -12.19 3.15
CA GLY A 327 33.00 -11.55 1.85
C GLY A 327 32.81 -10.05 1.97
N SER A 328 32.28 -9.46 0.91
CA SER A 328 32.00 -8.04 0.85
C SER A 328 30.62 -7.78 0.27
N TYR A 329 30.02 -6.68 0.73
CA TYR A 329 28.75 -6.19 0.22
C TYR A 329 28.99 -4.91 -0.56
N LYS A 330 28.48 -4.84 -1.81
CA LYS A 330 28.62 -3.64 -2.65
C LYS A 330 27.31 -2.90 -2.74
N TYR A 331 27.33 -1.62 -2.39
CA TYR A 331 26.15 -0.76 -2.45
C TYR A 331 26.55 0.69 -2.72
N GLY A 332 25.84 1.37 -3.63
CA GLY A 332 26.09 2.78 -3.93
C GLY A 332 27.53 3.09 -4.38
N GLY A 333 28.18 2.16 -5.10
CA GLY A 333 29.58 2.31 -5.53
C GLY A 333 30.63 2.13 -4.43
N LYS A 334 30.21 1.77 -3.21
CA LYS A 334 31.09 1.46 -2.07
C LYS A 334 31.06 -0.03 -1.77
N GLU A 335 32.13 -0.50 -1.15
CA GLU A 335 32.30 -1.89 -0.72
C GLU A 335 32.44 -1.92 0.81
N TYR A 336 31.68 -2.82 1.44
CA TYR A 336 31.57 -2.97 2.88
C TYR A 336 32.02 -4.38 3.26
N ASP A 337 32.89 -4.51 4.28
CA ASP A 337 33.26 -5.84 4.80
C ASP A 337 32.02 -6.52 5.38
N ALA A 338 31.76 -7.73 4.93
CA ALA A 338 30.63 -8.55 5.34
C ALA A 338 31.18 -9.85 5.95
N SER A 339 31.72 -9.73 7.15
CA SER A 339 32.24 -10.84 7.94
C SER A 339 31.53 -10.89 9.30
N PRO A 340 31.31 -12.08 9.90
CA PRO A 340 30.65 -12.22 11.18
C PRO A 340 31.55 -11.71 12.31
N SER A 341 30.93 -11.28 13.41
CA SER A 341 31.65 -11.06 14.66
C SER A 341 32.31 -12.36 15.16
N SER A 342 33.30 -12.27 16.05
CA SER A 342 33.95 -13.46 16.64
C SER A 342 32.97 -14.40 17.36
N SER A 343 31.84 -13.88 17.85
CA SER A 343 30.76 -14.66 18.46
C SER A 343 29.71 -15.18 17.45
N GLY A 344 29.91 -14.96 16.15
CA GLY A 344 28.92 -15.22 15.11
C GLY A 344 27.80 -14.17 15.06
N SER A 345 26.70 -14.51 14.38
CA SER A 345 25.47 -13.72 14.37
C SER A 345 24.74 -13.78 15.71
N SER A 346 24.02 -12.72 16.07
CA SER A 346 23.24 -12.63 17.30
C SER A 346 22.06 -11.69 17.12
N LEU A 347 20.85 -12.18 17.42
CA LEU A 347 19.62 -11.39 17.37
C LEU A 347 19.74 -10.07 18.15
N ASN A 348 20.15 -10.15 19.42
CA ASN A 348 20.18 -8.99 20.31
C ASN A 348 21.23 -7.97 19.87
N LYS A 349 22.48 -8.40 19.62
CA LYS A 349 23.55 -7.51 19.18
C LYS A 349 23.27 -6.92 17.79
N CYS A 350 22.68 -7.70 16.89
CA CYS A 350 22.28 -7.19 15.57
C CYS A 350 21.17 -6.13 15.71
N ARG A 351 20.18 -6.38 16.58
CA ARG A 351 19.10 -5.41 16.84
C ARG A 351 19.63 -4.12 17.44
N GLU A 352 20.60 -4.17 18.35
CA GLU A 352 21.28 -2.96 18.86
C GLU A 352 21.91 -2.12 17.73
N VAL A 353 22.56 -2.77 16.77
CA VAL A 353 23.11 -2.10 15.58
C VAL A 353 21.99 -1.53 14.70
N ALA A 354 20.94 -2.30 14.43
CA ALA A 354 19.80 -1.86 13.63
C ALA A 354 19.08 -0.64 14.25
N THR A 355 18.85 -0.66 15.58
CA THR A 355 18.27 0.48 16.31
C THR A 355 19.16 1.72 16.23
N LYS A 356 20.50 1.55 16.27
CA LYS A 356 21.44 2.66 16.09
C LYS A 356 21.35 3.24 14.68
N VAL A 357 21.30 2.39 13.65
CA VAL A 357 21.15 2.81 12.25
C VAL A 357 19.84 3.57 12.04
N LEU A 358 18.73 3.09 12.62
CA LEU A 358 17.44 3.77 12.55
C LEU A 358 17.43 5.11 13.29
N LYS A 359 18.35 5.38 14.21
CA LYS A 359 18.39 6.61 15.01
C LYS A 359 17.09 6.82 15.81
N VAL A 360 16.53 5.73 16.34
CA VAL A 360 15.25 5.74 17.07
C VAL A 360 15.34 6.54 18.38
N ASN A 361 16.53 6.56 18.99
CA ASN A 361 16.78 7.20 20.29
C ASN A 361 17.42 8.59 20.18
N GLU A 362 17.56 9.16 18.98
CA GLU A 362 18.09 10.51 18.83
C GLU A 362 17.01 11.54 19.20
N SER A 363 17.38 12.55 20.00
CA SER A 363 16.49 13.65 20.43
C SER A 363 16.22 14.67 19.31
N THR A 364 16.03 14.19 18.09
CA THR A 364 15.82 15.00 16.88
C THR A 364 14.34 15.29 16.61
N CYS A 365 13.42 14.72 17.39
CA CYS A 365 12.00 14.97 17.21
C CYS A 365 11.63 16.40 17.65
N THR A 366 11.41 17.27 16.67
CA THR A 366 10.91 18.63 16.87
C THR A 366 9.38 18.71 16.76
N HIS A 367 8.71 17.56 16.63
CA HIS A 367 7.27 17.41 16.41
C HIS A 367 6.60 16.68 17.59
N MET A 368 5.26 16.66 17.64
CA MET A 368 4.53 16.03 18.75
C MET A 368 4.84 14.54 18.92
N LYS A 369 4.98 13.81 17.80
CA LYS A 369 5.37 12.40 17.74
C LYS A 369 6.15 12.16 16.45
N CYS A 370 7.26 11.43 16.56
CA CYS A 370 8.08 11.04 15.43
C CYS A 370 8.18 9.53 15.33
N THR A 371 8.55 9.05 14.15
CA THR A 371 9.02 7.69 13.93
C THR A 371 10.49 7.62 14.34
N PHE A 372 11.41 7.75 13.39
CA PHE A 372 12.84 7.72 13.58
C PHE A 372 13.52 8.79 12.74
N GLY A 373 14.74 9.19 13.11
CA GLY A 373 15.44 10.28 12.42
C GLY A 373 14.75 11.65 12.50
N GLY A 374 13.89 11.88 13.50
CA GLY A 374 13.15 13.14 13.69
C GLY A 374 11.94 13.33 12.79
N VAL A 375 11.57 12.31 12.00
CA VAL A 375 10.47 12.39 11.03
C VAL A 375 9.11 12.36 11.72
N TRP A 376 8.22 13.30 11.40
CA TRP A 376 6.86 13.32 11.95
C TRP A 376 6.11 12.03 11.59
N ASN A 377 5.43 11.42 12.55
CA ASN A 377 4.79 10.13 12.33
C ASN A 377 3.42 10.21 11.62
N GLY A 378 2.95 11.41 11.28
CA GLY A 378 1.64 11.63 10.63
C GLY A 378 0.44 11.61 11.58
N GLY A 379 0.63 11.52 12.90
CA GLY A 379 -0.45 11.55 13.91
C GLY A 379 -1.20 10.22 14.13
N GLY A 380 -0.97 9.21 13.29
CA GLY A 380 -1.66 7.91 13.32
C GLY A 380 -3.16 7.99 12.99
N GLY A 381 -3.98 7.20 13.69
CA GLY A 381 -5.43 7.20 13.54
C GLY A 381 -5.98 6.07 12.65
N ASP A 382 -7.26 6.16 12.30
CA ASP A 382 -8.00 5.05 11.67
C ASP A 382 -7.41 4.59 10.33
N GLY A 383 -6.87 5.51 9.53
CA GLY A 383 -6.25 5.18 8.24
C GLY A 383 -4.96 4.37 8.37
N GLN A 384 -4.30 4.37 9.54
CA GLN A 384 -3.10 3.57 9.82
C GLN A 384 -3.43 2.23 10.49
N LYS A 385 -4.66 2.03 10.97
CA LYS A 385 -5.02 0.88 11.81
C LYS A 385 -4.83 -0.46 11.11
N ASN A 386 -5.13 -0.51 9.81
CA ASN A 386 -4.93 -1.69 8.97
C ASN A 386 -3.80 -1.39 7.99
N LEU A 387 -2.71 -2.17 8.06
CA LEU A 387 -1.52 -1.97 7.23
C LEU A 387 -1.35 -3.09 6.21
N PHE A 388 -1.10 -2.68 4.97
CA PHE A 388 -0.63 -3.53 3.89
C PHE A 388 0.86 -3.28 3.69
N VAL A 389 1.66 -4.31 3.93
CA VAL A 389 3.12 -4.22 4.01
C VAL A 389 3.71 -5.03 2.86
N ALA A 390 4.41 -4.37 1.95
CA ALA A 390 4.71 -4.90 0.62
C ALA A 390 6.21 -5.15 0.38
N SER A 391 6.52 -5.66 -0.81
CA SER A 391 7.88 -5.85 -1.34
C SER A 391 8.75 -6.75 -0.44
N PHE A 392 9.92 -6.28 -0.01
CA PHE A 392 10.89 -7.11 0.70
C PHE A 392 10.37 -7.69 2.02
N PHE A 393 9.34 -7.10 2.63
CA PHE A 393 8.70 -7.70 3.80
C PHE A 393 8.04 -9.04 3.48
N PHE A 394 7.35 -9.15 2.35
CA PHE A 394 6.76 -10.42 1.90
C PHE A 394 7.87 -11.40 1.50
N ASP A 395 8.87 -10.94 0.74
CA ASP A 395 9.94 -11.80 0.23
C ASP A 395 10.73 -12.46 1.37
N ARG A 396 11.17 -11.68 2.37
CA ARG A 396 11.90 -12.20 3.54
C ARG A 396 11.04 -13.12 4.40
N ALA A 397 9.74 -12.84 4.52
CA ALA A 397 8.83 -13.71 5.26
C ALA A 397 8.68 -15.09 4.60
N ALA A 398 8.60 -15.12 3.27
CA ALA A 398 8.53 -16.35 2.50
C ALA A 398 9.86 -17.12 2.54
N GLU A 399 10.98 -16.42 2.38
CA GLU A 399 12.32 -17.01 2.46
C GLU A 399 12.65 -17.60 3.84
N ALA A 400 12.17 -16.96 4.90
CA ALA A 400 12.32 -17.44 6.27
C ALA A 400 11.30 -18.52 6.67
N GLY A 401 10.38 -18.86 5.76
CA GLY A 401 9.47 -20.00 5.88
C GLY A 401 8.24 -19.80 6.77
N PHE A 402 7.90 -18.56 7.14
CA PHE A 402 6.68 -18.28 7.92
C PHE A 402 5.52 -17.72 7.06
N VAL A 403 5.74 -17.56 5.76
CA VAL A 403 4.71 -17.24 4.76
C VAL A 403 4.86 -18.17 3.56
N ASP A 404 3.75 -18.64 2.99
CA ASP A 404 3.77 -19.42 1.75
C ASP A 404 3.98 -18.49 0.54
N PRO A 405 5.09 -18.62 -0.22
CA PRO A 405 5.38 -17.77 -1.39
C PRO A 405 4.33 -17.86 -2.51
N LYS A 406 3.47 -18.89 -2.51
CA LYS A 406 2.40 -19.07 -3.50
C LYS A 406 1.17 -18.23 -3.19
N LEU A 407 1.03 -17.74 -1.95
CA LEU A 407 -0.10 -16.91 -1.57
C LEU A 407 0.10 -15.47 -2.04
N PRO A 408 -0.97 -14.78 -2.47
CA PRO A 408 -0.88 -13.38 -2.88
C PRO A 408 -0.68 -12.42 -1.70
N TYR A 409 -1.09 -12.83 -0.50
CA TYR A 409 -0.95 -12.09 0.75
C TYR A 409 -0.96 -13.04 1.95
N ALA A 410 -0.48 -12.58 3.10
CA ALA A 410 -0.54 -13.30 4.37
C ALA A 410 -0.79 -12.33 5.53
N LYS A 411 -1.60 -12.74 6.51
CA LYS A 411 -1.77 -12.01 7.76
C LYS A 411 -0.72 -12.50 8.75
N VAL A 412 0.06 -11.57 9.29
CA VAL A 412 1.14 -11.87 10.24
C VAL A 412 1.17 -10.79 11.32
N ARG A 413 2.02 -10.97 12.31
CA ARG A 413 2.36 -9.98 13.33
C ARG A 413 3.85 -9.64 13.24
N PRO A 414 4.29 -8.40 13.54
CA PRO A 414 5.71 -8.06 13.53
C PRO A 414 6.58 -9.01 14.35
N ILE A 415 6.08 -9.56 15.47
CA ILE A 415 6.81 -10.53 16.30
C ILE A 415 7.28 -11.77 15.52
N GLU A 416 6.58 -12.19 14.47
CA GLU A 416 6.95 -13.35 13.66
C GLU A 416 8.26 -13.12 12.90
N PHE A 417 8.56 -11.86 12.52
CA PHE A 417 9.88 -11.51 11.98
C PHE A 417 10.98 -11.68 13.03
N SER A 418 10.72 -11.35 14.30
CA SER A 418 11.68 -11.57 15.39
C SER A 418 11.91 -13.06 15.66
N ASP A 419 10.85 -13.87 15.66
CA ASP A 419 10.96 -15.32 15.85
C ASP A 419 11.74 -15.98 14.71
N ALA A 420 11.49 -15.54 13.47
CA ALA A 420 12.25 -15.95 12.30
C ALA A 420 13.71 -15.49 12.35
N ALA A 421 13.95 -14.24 12.76
CA ALA A 421 15.28 -13.68 12.94
C ALA A 421 16.09 -14.47 13.96
N LYS A 422 15.48 -14.88 15.07
CA LYS A 422 16.14 -15.72 16.08
C LYS A 422 16.72 -16.99 15.46
N ARG A 423 15.89 -17.74 14.70
CA ARG A 423 16.33 -18.96 14.01
C ARG A 423 17.43 -18.68 13.00
N ALA A 424 17.29 -17.62 12.21
CA ALA A 424 18.26 -17.22 11.21
C ALA A 424 19.61 -16.86 11.83
N CYS A 425 19.62 -16.09 12.92
CA CYS A 425 20.85 -15.67 13.59
C CYS A 425 21.56 -16.81 14.34
N GLU A 426 20.86 -17.90 14.67
CA GLU A 426 21.42 -19.12 15.26
C GLU A 426 21.95 -20.10 14.18
N THR A 427 21.70 -19.82 12.90
CA THR A 427 22.08 -20.69 11.76
C THR A 427 23.49 -20.34 11.24
N ARG A 428 24.26 -21.37 10.86
CA ARG A 428 25.54 -21.20 10.15
C ARG A 428 25.32 -21.19 8.64
N LEU A 429 26.22 -20.53 7.89
CA LEU A 429 26.12 -20.45 6.44
C LEU A 429 26.10 -21.84 5.77
N GLU A 430 26.87 -22.80 6.31
CA GLU A 430 26.93 -24.18 5.81
C GLU A 430 25.56 -24.90 5.83
N ASP A 431 24.73 -24.60 6.82
CA ASP A 431 23.39 -25.19 6.98
C ASP A 431 22.28 -24.34 6.32
N ALA A 432 22.54 -23.05 6.12
CA ALA A 432 21.54 -22.07 5.70
C ALA A 432 20.82 -22.46 4.40
N LYS A 433 21.55 -23.02 3.42
CA LYS A 433 20.97 -23.44 2.14
C LYS A 433 19.96 -24.59 2.28
N ALA A 434 20.22 -25.52 3.19
CA ALA A 434 19.33 -26.65 3.45
C ALA A 434 18.08 -26.22 4.24
N ILE A 435 18.21 -25.23 5.12
CA ILE A 435 17.12 -24.71 5.96
C ILE A 435 16.23 -23.75 5.17
N TYR A 436 16.83 -22.81 4.43
CA TYR A 436 16.15 -21.71 3.74
C TYR A 436 16.07 -21.95 2.23
N THR A 437 15.34 -23.00 1.85
CA THR A 437 15.24 -23.48 0.46
C THR A 437 14.52 -22.51 -0.50
N HIS A 438 13.83 -21.50 0.03
CA HIS A 438 13.12 -20.49 -0.75
C HIS A 438 13.98 -19.27 -1.11
N VAL A 439 15.21 -19.18 -0.60
CA VAL A 439 16.14 -18.11 -0.98
C VAL A 439 16.69 -18.39 -2.38
N GLU A 440 16.18 -17.68 -3.39
CA GLU A 440 16.52 -17.93 -4.81
C GLU A 440 17.98 -17.60 -5.14
N GLN A 441 18.56 -16.59 -4.49
CA GLN A 441 19.92 -16.13 -4.72
C GLN A 441 20.75 -16.45 -3.48
N GLU A 442 21.67 -17.41 -3.59
CA GLU A 442 22.50 -17.88 -2.48
C GLU A 442 23.31 -16.76 -1.82
N ASP A 443 23.68 -15.73 -2.60
CA ASP A 443 24.35 -14.52 -2.10
C ASP A 443 23.54 -13.73 -1.06
N ASN A 444 22.23 -14.00 -0.93
CA ASN A 444 21.40 -13.39 0.11
C ASN A 444 21.39 -14.16 1.43
N LEU A 445 21.76 -15.46 1.45
CA LEU A 445 21.75 -16.28 2.67
C LEU A 445 22.55 -15.67 3.83
N PRO A 446 23.77 -15.13 3.63
CA PRO A 446 24.56 -14.55 4.72
C PRO A 446 23.89 -13.38 5.46
N TYR A 447 22.91 -12.74 4.82
CA TYR A 447 22.24 -11.53 5.30
C TYR A 447 20.85 -11.80 5.87
N LEU A 448 20.36 -13.05 5.87
CA LEU A 448 18.97 -13.33 6.27
C LEU A 448 18.69 -12.97 7.74
N CYS A 449 19.65 -13.22 8.65
CA CYS A 449 19.60 -12.74 10.03
C CYS A 449 19.46 -11.20 10.07
N MET A 450 20.37 -10.48 9.40
CA MET A 450 20.35 -9.02 9.32
C MET A 450 19.00 -8.48 8.83
N ASP A 451 18.49 -9.04 7.73
CA ASP A 451 17.27 -8.56 7.08
C ASP A 451 16.04 -8.72 7.98
N LEU A 452 15.87 -9.88 8.60
CA LEU A 452 14.73 -10.16 9.49
C LEU A 452 14.80 -9.33 10.77
N VAL A 453 15.99 -9.16 11.34
CA VAL A 453 16.21 -8.26 12.49
C VAL A 453 15.87 -6.83 12.11
N TYR A 454 16.35 -6.35 10.96
CA TYR A 454 16.07 -5.01 10.48
C TYR A 454 14.58 -4.77 10.25
N GLN A 455 13.88 -5.69 9.60
CA GLN A 455 12.44 -5.60 9.35
C GLN A 455 11.62 -5.52 10.64
N PHE A 456 11.94 -6.38 11.62
CA PHE A 456 11.29 -6.32 12.94
C PHE A 456 11.56 -4.98 13.63
N THR A 457 12.82 -4.56 13.66
CA THR A 457 13.27 -3.30 14.30
C THR A 457 12.62 -2.08 13.63
N LEU A 458 12.52 -2.07 12.31
CA LEU A 458 11.88 -1.02 11.54
C LEU A 458 10.38 -0.92 11.83
N LEU A 459 9.66 -2.04 11.87
CA LEU A 459 8.23 -2.04 12.15
C LEU A 459 7.92 -1.63 13.60
N VAL A 460 8.65 -2.19 14.57
CA VAL A 460 8.34 -2.02 15.99
C VAL A 460 9.03 -0.81 16.58
N ASP A 461 10.35 -0.69 16.46
CA ASP A 461 11.07 0.43 17.05
C ASP A 461 10.95 1.68 16.16
N GLY A 462 11.08 1.53 14.84
CA GLY A 462 11.00 2.64 13.90
C GLY A 462 9.59 3.23 13.73
N PHE A 463 8.63 2.41 13.30
CA PHE A 463 7.25 2.82 13.06
C PHE A 463 6.33 2.75 14.28
N ALA A 464 6.86 2.30 15.43
CA ALA A 464 6.12 2.19 16.69
C ALA A 464 4.87 1.31 16.60
N LEU A 465 4.89 0.26 15.76
CA LEU A 465 3.80 -0.71 15.71
C LEU A 465 3.84 -1.63 16.94
N ASP A 466 2.66 -2.00 17.44
CA ASP A 466 2.56 -3.05 18.45
C ASP A 466 3.06 -4.37 17.84
N PRO A 467 4.03 -5.08 18.47
CA PRO A 467 4.54 -6.35 17.98
C PRO A 467 3.47 -7.43 17.74
N TRP A 468 2.31 -7.29 18.39
CA TRP A 468 1.19 -8.22 18.32
C TRP A 468 0.05 -7.75 17.41
N GLN A 469 0.14 -6.54 16.84
CA GLN A 469 -0.83 -6.05 15.86
C GLN A 469 -0.77 -6.89 14.59
N GLU A 470 -1.94 -7.29 14.08
CA GLU A 470 -2.04 -7.95 12.79
C GLU A 470 -1.77 -6.95 11.66
N ILE A 471 -0.86 -7.33 10.75
CA ILE A 471 -0.56 -6.64 9.49
C ILE A 471 -0.78 -7.61 8.33
N THR A 472 -1.01 -7.08 7.13
CA THR A 472 -1.13 -7.90 5.92
C THR A 472 0.14 -7.75 5.08
N LEU A 473 0.96 -8.79 5.00
CA LEU A 473 2.01 -8.85 3.99
C LEU A 473 1.37 -9.08 2.63
N VAL A 474 1.73 -8.29 1.62
CA VAL A 474 1.06 -8.33 0.32
C VAL A 474 2.06 -8.36 -0.83
N LYS A 475 1.81 -9.26 -1.78
CA LYS A 475 2.49 -9.33 -3.08
C LYS A 475 1.54 -9.00 -4.21
N LYS A 476 0.32 -9.54 -4.14
CA LYS A 476 -0.78 -9.25 -5.07
C LYS A 476 -2.08 -9.03 -4.31
N VAL A 477 -2.96 -8.21 -4.87
CA VAL A 477 -4.32 -8.03 -4.36
C VAL A 477 -5.30 -8.68 -5.31
N LYS A 478 -6.26 -9.43 -4.77
CA LYS A 478 -7.37 -9.96 -5.55
C LYS A 478 -8.31 -8.81 -5.92
N TYR A 479 -8.54 -8.64 -7.21
CA TYR A 479 -9.53 -7.71 -7.74
C TYR A 479 -10.38 -8.45 -8.77
N GLN A 480 -11.69 -8.50 -8.51
CA GLN A 480 -12.62 -9.36 -9.24
C GLN A 480 -12.14 -10.83 -9.21
N ASN A 481 -11.87 -11.42 -10.38
CA ASN A 481 -11.42 -12.80 -10.53
C ASN A 481 -9.93 -12.96 -10.83
N SER A 482 -9.14 -11.87 -10.70
CA SER A 482 -7.71 -11.87 -11.02
C SER A 482 -6.87 -11.30 -9.87
N LEU A 483 -5.56 -11.52 -9.94
CA LEU A 483 -4.58 -10.97 -9.01
C LEU A 483 -3.79 -9.86 -9.72
N VAL A 484 -3.65 -8.72 -9.05
CA VAL A 484 -2.91 -7.55 -9.56
C VAL A 484 -1.74 -7.27 -8.63
N GLU A 485 -0.58 -6.88 -9.18
CA GLU A 485 0.62 -6.55 -8.39
C GLU A 485 0.31 -5.45 -7.35
N ALA A 486 0.76 -5.68 -6.12
CA ALA A 486 0.67 -4.71 -5.03
C ALA A 486 1.84 -3.73 -5.12
N ALA A 487 1.88 -2.95 -6.21
CA ALA A 487 2.97 -2.04 -6.53
C ALA A 487 2.45 -0.69 -7.07
N TRP A 488 3.24 0.37 -6.92
CA TRP A 488 2.88 1.74 -7.29
C TRP A 488 2.43 1.95 -8.76
N PRO A 489 2.85 1.14 -9.77
CA PRO A 489 2.49 1.41 -11.17
C PRO A 489 1.00 1.54 -11.45
N LEU A 490 0.13 0.78 -10.78
CA LEU A 490 -1.31 0.90 -10.99
C LEU A 490 -1.84 2.28 -10.55
N GLY A 491 -1.37 2.80 -9.40
CA GLY A 491 -1.73 4.14 -8.92
C GLY A 491 -1.31 5.24 -9.90
N SER A 492 -0.13 5.10 -10.51
CA SER A 492 0.33 6.01 -11.57
C SER A 492 -0.52 5.89 -12.84
N ALA A 493 -0.93 4.68 -13.22
CA ALA A 493 -1.81 4.45 -14.36
C ALA A 493 -3.21 5.06 -14.15
N ILE A 494 -3.78 4.94 -12.94
CA ILE A 494 -5.07 5.52 -12.57
C ILE A 494 -5.04 7.05 -12.67
N GLU A 495 -3.98 7.70 -12.18
CA GLU A 495 -3.81 9.16 -12.29
C GLU A 495 -3.90 9.62 -13.76
N VAL A 496 -3.18 8.92 -14.64
CA VAL A 496 -3.11 9.30 -16.06
C VAL A 496 -4.43 9.00 -16.77
N ALA A 497 -5.04 7.85 -16.51
CA ALA A 497 -6.34 7.49 -17.06
C ALA A 497 -7.42 8.50 -16.65
N SER A 498 -7.40 8.95 -15.38
CA SER A 498 -8.34 9.95 -14.86
C SER A 498 -8.17 11.34 -15.51
N SER A 499 -6.94 11.73 -15.84
CA SER A 499 -6.66 13.01 -16.53
C SER A 499 -7.11 13.01 -18.00
N SER A 500 -7.21 11.82 -18.61
CA SER A 500 -7.62 11.67 -20.01
C SER A 500 -9.15 11.65 -20.17
N SER A 501 -9.88 11.22 -19.14
CA SER A 501 -11.35 11.25 -19.12
C SER A 501 -11.91 12.66 -18.94
N SER A 502 -11.24 13.54 -18.20
CA SER A 502 -11.71 14.92 -17.95
C SER A 502 -11.53 15.86 -19.14
N SER A 503 -10.65 15.53 -20.08
CA SER A 503 -10.43 16.29 -21.32
C SER A 503 -11.39 15.91 -22.46
N SER A 504 -12.30 14.97 -22.22
CA SER A 504 -13.27 14.45 -23.19
C SER A 504 -14.74 14.76 -22.81
N ALA A 505 -14.97 15.53 -21.74
CA ALA A 505 -16.29 15.88 -21.21
C ALA A 505 -16.70 17.32 -21.54
#